data_AF-T0SEH0-F1
#
_entry.id   AF-T0SEH0-F1
#
_cell.length_a   1.000
_cell.length_b   1.000
_cell.length_c   1.000
_cell.angle_alpha   90.00
_cell.angle_beta   90.00
_cell.angle_gamma   90.00
#
_symmetry.space_group_name_H-M   'P 1'
#
loop_
_entity.id
_entity.type
_entity.pdbx_description
1 polymer ?
#
loop_
_entity_poly.entity_id
_entity_poly.type
_entity_poly.pdbx_seq_one_letter_code
_entity_poly.pdbx_strand_id
1 'polypeptide(L)'
;MLAPDWLCSSKDLLFICRMRFLGSTTPSVHYRFAKETAGGVQGYIEVARDAQGATIHARLDVTELDVQALRAFDANCDGAIEAFKWHIHTQWHQTATSSFLGGCSLAIAGNHYDPDFACGPNSEHLKDALCAGVAYNCSVANPLGCERGDLSGKLGDMLVKQGRIEHSWRDPHYPATHEERPEWNMILHAVCANKATPRVACAIAMADTKRPDWSATLASWATVGVLLALLLVLYRQRHPLLLKYYPTNAVVAAAVAILGLLVYQYVLINTAL
;
A
#
# COMPACT_ATOMS: atom_id res chain seq x y z
N MET A 1 -20.22 -26.74 -2.20
CA MET A 1 -19.71 -28.05 -2.65
C MET A 1 -18.44 -27.82 -3.45
N LEU A 2 -17.28 -27.88 -2.80
CA LEU A 2 -15.98 -28.21 -3.41
C LEU A 2 -15.15 -28.87 -2.30
N ALA A 3 -14.48 -29.97 -2.64
CA ALA A 3 -13.94 -30.97 -1.72
C ALA A 3 -12.58 -30.55 -1.10
N PRO A 4 -12.23 -31.08 0.09
CA PRO A 4 -10.88 -31.03 0.64
C PRO A 4 -10.06 -32.25 0.22
N ASP A 5 -8.86 -32.05 -0.32
CA ASP A 5 -7.84 -33.12 -0.42
C ASP A 5 -6.89 -33.06 0.78
N TRP A 6 -6.65 -34.24 1.36
CA TRP A 6 -5.98 -34.48 2.63
C TRP A 6 -4.56 -34.99 2.39
N LEU A 7 -3.57 -34.52 3.17
CA LEU A 7 -2.32 -35.24 3.40
C LEU A 7 -1.90 -35.06 4.86
N CYS A 8 -2.10 -36.10 5.68
CA CYS A 8 -1.47 -36.28 6.99
C CYS A 8 -0.68 -37.59 6.99
N SER A 9 0.62 -37.52 7.32
CA SER A 9 1.55 -38.65 7.39
C SER A 9 1.34 -39.51 8.64
N SER A 10 1.66 -40.79 8.53
CA SER A 10 1.48 -41.85 9.52
C SER A 10 2.47 -41.77 10.70
N LYS A 11 1.89 -41.86 11.92
CA LYS A 11 2.26 -42.76 13.04
C LYS A 11 1.41 -42.40 14.28
N ASP A 12 0.33 -43.16 14.45
CA ASP A 12 -0.54 -43.45 15.60
C ASP A 12 -0.86 -42.37 16.69
N LEU A 13 -2.10 -42.13 17.13
CA LEU A 13 -3.36 -41.76 16.45
C LEU A 13 -4.26 -41.05 17.51
N LEU A 14 -3.89 -39.83 17.90
CA LEU A 14 -4.83 -38.86 18.47
C LEU A 14 -4.31 -37.45 18.19
N PHE A 15 -4.49 -36.99 16.95
CA PHE A 15 -4.10 -35.66 16.51
C PHE A 15 -5.32 -34.74 16.45
N ILE A 16 -5.40 -33.80 17.38
CA ILE A 16 -6.28 -32.63 17.30
C ILE A 16 -5.70 -31.71 16.22
N CYS A 17 -6.28 -31.74 15.02
CA CYS A 17 -5.93 -30.81 13.95
C CYS A 17 -6.60 -29.45 14.23
N ARG A 18 -5.85 -28.51 14.81
CA ARG A 18 -6.29 -27.11 14.93
C ARG A 18 -6.28 -26.49 13.53
N MET A 19 -7.46 -26.20 12.98
CA MET A 19 -7.61 -25.30 11.83
C MET A 19 -7.07 -23.91 12.22
N ARG A 20 -5.92 -23.53 11.66
CA ARG A 20 -5.54 -22.12 11.56
C ARG A 20 -6.13 -21.60 10.26
N PHE A 21 -7.19 -20.82 10.35
CA PHE A 21 -7.59 -19.93 9.26
C PHE A 21 -6.43 -18.96 9.02
N LEU A 22 -5.75 -19.08 7.89
CA LEU A 22 -4.89 -18.03 7.38
C LEU A 22 -5.82 -16.87 7.02
N GLY A 23 -5.86 -15.84 7.87
CA GLY A 23 -6.63 -14.64 7.62
C GLY A 23 -6.23 -14.04 6.27
N SER A 24 -7.22 -13.73 5.44
CA SER A 24 -7.02 -12.90 4.24
C SER A 24 -6.43 -11.57 4.70
N THR A 25 -5.13 -11.36 4.48
CA THR A 25 -4.52 -10.06 4.68
C THR A 25 -4.88 -9.25 3.45
N THR A 26 -5.74 -8.23 3.63
CA THR A 26 -6.02 -7.29 2.55
C THR A 26 -4.70 -6.59 2.21
N PRO A 27 -4.27 -6.55 0.94
CA PRO A 27 -3.04 -5.87 0.55
C PRO A 27 -3.05 -4.43 1.06
N SER A 28 -1.92 -3.95 1.59
CA SER A 28 -1.79 -2.55 1.96
C SER A 28 -1.77 -1.67 0.72
N VAL A 29 -2.29 -0.45 0.86
CA VAL A 29 -2.20 0.60 -0.16
C VAL A 29 -1.20 1.66 0.28
N HIS A 30 -0.47 2.21 -0.67
CA HIS A 30 0.50 3.27 -0.44
C HIS A 30 0.11 4.54 -1.19
N TYR A 31 -0.03 5.64 -0.45
CA TYR A 31 -0.06 6.99 -0.98
C TYR A 31 1.39 7.48 -1.07
N ARG A 32 1.99 7.42 -2.26
CA ARG A 32 3.41 7.76 -2.45
C ARG A 32 3.56 9.20 -2.92
N PHE A 33 4.36 9.96 -2.17
CA PHE A 33 4.73 11.33 -2.49
C PHE A 33 6.08 11.30 -3.20
N ALA A 34 6.09 11.63 -4.49
CA ALA A 34 7.32 11.72 -5.26
C ALA A 34 7.87 13.14 -5.13
N LYS A 35 9.14 13.25 -4.75
CA LYS A 35 9.81 14.52 -4.45
C LYS A 35 9.63 15.55 -5.57
N GLU A 36 9.69 15.10 -6.81
CA GLU A 36 9.65 15.91 -8.03
C GLU A 36 8.26 16.54 -8.27
N THR A 37 7.19 15.85 -7.88
CA THR A 37 5.80 16.28 -8.12
C THR A 37 5.10 16.77 -6.86
N ALA A 38 5.59 16.41 -5.67
CA ALA A 38 5.02 16.77 -4.38
C ALA A 38 5.80 17.90 -3.68
N GLY A 39 6.48 18.75 -4.47
CA GLY A 39 7.15 19.96 -3.99
C GLY A 39 8.19 19.69 -2.91
N GLY A 40 8.96 18.61 -3.07
CA GLY A 40 10.01 18.22 -2.12
C GLY A 40 9.59 17.23 -1.04
N VAL A 41 8.29 16.98 -0.84
CA VAL A 41 7.82 15.90 0.04
C VAL A 41 8.12 14.55 -0.61
N GLN A 42 8.84 13.68 0.09
CA GLN A 42 9.19 12.37 -0.41
C GLN A 42 8.75 11.26 0.56
N GLY A 43 8.27 10.15 0.03
CA GLY A 43 8.03 8.94 0.81
C GLY A 43 6.62 8.44 0.63
N TYR A 44 6.02 7.93 1.71
CA TYR A 44 4.69 7.34 1.60
C TYR A 44 3.89 7.35 2.91
N ILE A 45 2.57 7.22 2.75
CA ILE A 45 1.64 6.81 3.81
C ILE A 45 1.08 5.44 3.39
N GLU A 46 1.27 4.43 4.24
CA GLU A 46 0.76 3.07 4.04
C GLU A 46 -0.47 2.85 4.89
N VAL A 47 -1.47 2.21 4.30
CA VAL A 47 -2.71 1.87 4.97
C VAL A 47 -2.95 0.37 4.82
N ALA A 48 -2.91 -0.33 5.95
CA ALA A 48 -3.24 -1.75 6.05
C ALA A 48 -4.59 -1.91 6.75
N ARG A 49 -5.62 -2.30 6.00
CA ARG A 49 -6.99 -2.50 6.52
C ARG A 49 -7.17 -3.91 7.08
N ASP A 50 -7.94 -4.00 8.15
CA ASP A 50 -8.43 -5.25 8.74
C ASP A 50 -9.94 -5.15 9.04
N ALA A 51 -10.52 -6.19 9.66
CA ALA A 51 -11.94 -6.21 9.99
C ALA A 51 -12.37 -5.18 11.05
N GLN A 52 -11.41 -4.51 11.68
CA GLN A 52 -11.59 -3.57 12.79
C GLN A 52 -11.06 -2.17 12.44
N GLY A 53 -10.93 -1.84 11.15
CA GLY A 53 -10.46 -0.53 10.67
C GLY A 53 -9.13 -0.61 9.91
N ALA A 54 -8.20 0.32 10.18
CA ALA A 54 -6.90 0.35 9.52
C ALA A 54 -5.74 0.71 10.45
N THR A 55 -4.59 0.11 10.20
CA THR A 55 -3.30 0.59 10.69
C THR A 55 -2.67 1.47 9.61
N ILE A 56 -2.24 2.66 10.01
CA ILE A 56 -1.69 3.66 9.11
C ILE A 56 -0.25 3.93 9.52
N HIS A 57 0.67 3.95 8.56
CA HIS A 57 2.09 4.19 8.80
C HIS A 57 2.63 5.24 7.84
N ALA A 58 3.11 6.36 8.36
CA ALA A 58 3.75 7.41 7.55
C ALA A 58 5.27 7.30 7.64
N ARG A 59 5.93 7.40 6.47
CA ARG A 59 7.37 7.66 6.32
C ARG A 59 7.54 8.74 5.28
N LEU A 60 7.59 10.00 5.73
CA LEU A 60 7.74 11.15 4.87
C LEU A 60 9.01 11.91 5.24
N ASP A 61 9.77 12.30 4.23
CA ASP A 61 10.86 13.26 4.33
C ASP A 61 10.36 14.59 3.74
N VAL A 62 10.42 15.65 4.54
CA VAL A 62 9.99 17.01 4.19
C VAL A 62 11.16 17.99 4.27
N THR A 63 12.40 17.51 4.38
CA THR A 63 13.60 18.35 4.48
C THR A 63 13.80 19.24 3.25
N GLU A 64 13.30 18.80 2.09
CA GLU A 64 13.40 19.52 0.82
C GLU A 64 12.07 20.16 0.38
N LEU A 65 11.10 20.27 1.29
CA LEU A 65 9.84 20.97 1.01
C LEU A 65 10.12 22.37 0.45
N ASP A 66 9.49 22.72 -0.67
CA ASP A 66 9.59 24.04 -1.29
C ASP A 66 8.79 25.08 -0.49
N VAL A 67 9.39 25.51 0.62
CA VAL A 67 8.82 26.53 1.52
C VAL A 67 8.67 27.89 0.84
N GLN A 68 9.46 28.18 -0.20
CA GLN A 68 9.35 29.45 -0.93
C GLN A 68 8.09 29.45 -1.78
N ALA A 69 7.85 28.38 -2.53
CA ALA A 69 6.60 28.22 -3.29
C ALA A 69 5.38 28.16 -2.36
N LEU A 70 5.48 27.47 -1.23
CA LEU A 70 4.40 27.43 -0.23
C LEU A 70 4.09 28.84 0.32
N ARG A 71 5.11 29.62 0.67
CA ARG A 71 4.93 31.00 1.16
C ARG A 71 4.39 31.95 0.10
N ALA A 72 4.78 31.75 -1.16
CA ALA A 72 4.23 32.51 -2.29
C ALA A 72 2.76 32.17 -2.55
N PHE A 73 2.37 30.91 -2.29
CA PHE A 73 1.00 30.44 -2.42
C PHE A 73 0.10 30.89 -1.26
N ASP A 74 0.61 30.80 -0.02
CA ASP A 74 -0.07 31.27 1.18
C ASP A 74 0.93 32.00 2.08
N ALA A 75 0.80 33.33 2.15
CA ALA A 75 1.69 34.19 2.92
C ALA A 75 1.64 33.92 4.44
N ASN A 76 0.62 33.19 4.94
CA ASN A 76 0.56 32.77 6.34
C ASN A 76 1.54 31.64 6.67
N CYS A 77 2.06 30.96 5.64
CA CYS A 77 3.07 29.91 5.77
C CYS A 77 4.48 30.49 5.74
N ASP A 78 4.73 31.36 6.72
CA ASP A 78 6.04 31.91 7.01
C ASP A 78 6.71 31.11 8.13
N GLY A 79 7.90 30.58 7.86
CA GLY A 79 8.68 29.80 8.81
C GLY A 79 8.63 28.28 8.59
N ALA A 80 9.08 27.56 9.60
CA ALA A 80 9.16 26.11 9.55
C ALA A 80 7.77 25.47 9.65
N ILE A 81 7.54 24.44 8.83
CA ILE A 81 6.33 23.62 8.91
C ILE A 81 6.61 22.48 9.89
N GLU A 82 6.02 22.57 11.08
CA GLU A 82 6.24 21.62 12.18
C GLU A 82 5.18 20.51 12.23
N ALA A 83 4.06 20.69 11.54
CA ALA A 83 2.98 19.71 11.50
C ALA A 83 2.19 19.78 10.20
N PHE A 84 1.55 18.66 9.86
CA PHE A 84 0.62 18.57 8.74
C PHE A 84 -0.72 18.02 9.21
N LYS A 85 -1.82 18.67 8.80
CA LYS A 85 -3.10 17.98 8.74
C LYS A 85 -3.13 17.07 7.51
N TRP A 86 -3.98 16.07 7.55
CA TRP A 86 -4.02 14.98 6.60
C TRP A 86 -5.40 14.36 6.55
N HIS A 87 -5.92 14.20 5.33
CA HIS A 87 -7.29 13.79 5.09
C HIS A 87 -7.40 12.97 3.80
N ILE A 88 -8.44 12.13 3.72
CA ILE A 88 -8.84 11.45 2.50
C ILE A 88 -9.79 12.36 1.74
N HIS A 89 -9.46 12.68 0.50
CA HIS A 89 -10.32 13.42 -0.41
C HIS A 89 -10.80 12.56 -1.58
N THR A 90 -11.91 12.95 -2.21
CA THR A 90 -12.71 12.05 -3.06
C THR A 90 -12.55 12.19 -4.57
N GLN A 91 -11.69 13.10 -5.05
CA GLN A 91 -11.47 13.30 -6.49
C GLN A 91 -10.00 13.25 -6.86
N TRP A 92 -9.70 12.89 -8.11
CA TRP A 92 -8.37 13.04 -8.68
C TRP A 92 -8.46 13.34 -10.16
N HIS A 93 -8.19 14.59 -10.51
CA HIS A 93 -8.24 15.07 -11.90
C HIS A 93 -6.85 15.38 -12.45
N GLN A 94 -5.92 14.43 -12.29
CA GLN A 94 -4.55 14.52 -12.79
C GLN A 94 -4.01 13.17 -13.28
N THR A 95 -2.94 13.22 -14.07
CA THR A 95 -2.24 12.02 -14.58
C THR A 95 -1.07 11.60 -13.69
N ALA A 96 -0.47 12.53 -12.95
CA ALA A 96 0.56 12.21 -11.96
C ALA A 96 -0.06 11.47 -10.76
N THR A 97 0.77 10.71 -10.04
CA THR A 97 0.35 9.96 -8.84
C THR A 97 0.49 10.76 -7.55
N SER A 98 1.20 11.88 -7.60
CA SER A 98 1.25 12.89 -6.54
C SER A 98 1.39 14.28 -7.14
N SER A 99 1.08 15.30 -6.34
CA SER A 99 1.07 16.69 -6.79
C SER A 99 1.37 17.65 -5.64
N PHE A 100 1.59 18.92 -5.99
CA PHE A 100 1.89 20.03 -5.08
C PHE A 100 0.94 21.22 -5.29
N LEU A 101 0.63 21.94 -4.21
CA LEU A 101 -0.15 23.19 -4.15
C LEU A 101 -1.40 23.20 -5.06
N GLY A 102 -1.35 23.94 -6.16
CA GLY A 102 -2.49 24.09 -7.09
C GLY A 102 -3.00 22.77 -7.66
N GLY A 103 -2.13 21.77 -7.83
CA GLY A 103 -2.57 20.43 -8.23
C GLY A 103 -3.21 19.63 -7.07
N CYS A 104 -3.15 20.11 -5.84
CA CYS A 104 -3.94 19.57 -4.73
C CYS A 104 -5.21 20.40 -4.46
N SER A 105 -5.56 21.35 -5.32
CA SER A 105 -6.71 22.24 -5.14
C SER A 105 -8.05 21.49 -5.03
N LEU A 106 -9.08 22.20 -4.56
CA LEU A 106 -10.45 21.66 -4.47
C LEU A 106 -10.96 21.08 -5.79
N ALA A 107 -10.68 21.75 -6.91
CA ALA A 107 -11.12 21.32 -8.23
C ALA A 107 -10.44 20.03 -8.71
N ILE A 108 -9.31 19.66 -8.13
CA ILE A 108 -8.55 18.47 -8.52
C ILE A 108 -8.76 17.33 -7.56
N ALA A 109 -8.63 17.62 -6.26
CA ALA A 109 -8.58 16.61 -5.23
C ALA A 109 -9.94 16.40 -4.55
N GLY A 110 -10.89 17.32 -4.72
CA GLY A 110 -12.21 17.26 -4.10
C GLY A 110 -12.21 17.67 -2.63
N ASN A 111 -13.30 17.31 -1.95
CA ASN A 111 -13.53 17.52 -0.53
C ASN A 111 -13.28 16.23 0.27
N HIS A 112 -13.38 16.32 1.60
CA HIS A 112 -13.17 15.19 2.50
C HIS A 112 -14.24 14.11 2.27
N TYR A 113 -13.83 12.85 2.34
CA TYR A 113 -14.75 11.71 2.32
C TYR A 113 -15.65 11.73 3.58
N ASP A 114 -16.96 11.83 3.39
CA ASP A 114 -17.92 12.00 4.50
C ASP A 114 -19.24 11.22 4.30
N PRO A 115 -19.19 9.89 4.14
CA PRO A 115 -20.38 9.07 3.90
C PRO A 115 -21.41 9.11 5.04
N ASP A 116 -21.02 9.58 6.22
CA ASP A 116 -21.84 9.61 7.43
C ASP A 116 -22.50 10.96 7.70
N PHE A 117 -22.27 11.96 6.83
CA PHE A 117 -22.77 13.32 7.00
C PHE A 117 -22.37 13.92 8.36
N ALA A 118 -21.09 13.79 8.72
CA ALA A 118 -20.54 14.53 9.85
C ALA A 118 -20.55 16.05 9.57
N CYS A 119 -20.55 16.44 8.30
CA CYS A 119 -20.82 17.79 7.83
C CYS A 119 -19.82 18.83 8.34
N GLY A 120 -18.54 18.46 8.36
CA GLY A 120 -17.47 19.41 8.61
C GLY A 120 -17.34 20.44 7.48
N PRO A 121 -16.53 21.50 7.70
CA PRO A 121 -16.38 22.59 6.74
C PRO A 121 -15.84 22.19 5.36
N ASN A 122 -15.25 20.99 5.25
CA ASN A 122 -14.69 20.46 4.01
C ASN A 122 -15.36 19.14 3.59
N SER A 123 -16.52 18.81 4.15
CA SER A 123 -17.30 17.62 3.76
C SER A 123 -17.63 17.67 2.27
N GLU A 124 -17.59 16.52 1.60
CA GLU A 124 -18.12 16.39 0.23
C GLU A 124 -19.62 16.68 0.15
N HIS A 125 -20.33 16.60 1.27
CA HIS A 125 -21.76 16.89 1.41
C HIS A 125 -22.05 18.27 2.01
N LEU A 126 -21.06 19.16 2.17
CA LEU A 126 -21.24 20.48 2.79
C LEU A 126 -22.44 21.28 2.24
N LYS A 127 -22.76 21.13 0.95
CA LYS A 127 -23.88 21.84 0.28
C LYS A 127 -25.20 21.08 0.29
N ASP A 128 -25.22 19.87 0.83
CA ASP A 128 -26.42 19.06 0.92
C ASP A 128 -27.34 19.58 2.03
N ALA A 129 -28.65 19.42 1.86
CA ALA A 129 -29.65 19.81 2.86
C ALA A 129 -29.48 19.04 4.17
N LEU A 130 -28.94 17.81 4.10
CA LEU A 130 -28.63 17.00 5.27
C LEU A 130 -27.56 17.62 6.18
N CYS A 131 -26.71 18.50 5.64
CA CYS A 131 -25.69 19.21 6.41
C CYS A 131 -26.15 20.57 6.95
N ALA A 132 -27.38 21.00 6.65
CA ALA A 132 -27.89 22.26 7.14
C ALA A 132 -28.09 22.22 8.68
N GLY A 133 -27.30 23.02 9.40
CA GLY A 133 -27.40 23.15 10.86
C GLY A 133 -26.79 21.99 11.67
N VAL A 134 -26.11 21.06 11.01
CA VAL A 134 -25.36 19.99 11.70
C VAL A 134 -24.10 20.60 12.32
N ALA A 135 -23.90 20.37 13.62
CA ALA A 135 -22.73 20.85 14.34
C ALA A 135 -21.58 19.84 14.20
N TYR A 136 -20.48 20.26 13.56
CA TYR A 136 -19.29 19.42 13.46
C TYR A 136 -18.55 19.37 14.80
N ASN A 137 -18.51 18.19 15.43
CA ASN A 137 -17.92 17.97 16.76
C ASN A 137 -16.76 16.97 16.74
N CYS A 138 -16.05 16.92 15.62
CA CYS A 138 -14.88 16.08 15.42
C CYS A 138 -13.75 16.40 16.41
N SER A 139 -13.21 15.36 17.04
CA SER A 139 -11.98 15.44 17.82
C SER A 139 -11.41 14.05 18.08
N VAL A 140 -10.19 13.98 18.58
CA VAL A 140 -9.57 12.72 19.01
C VAL A 140 -10.40 12.03 20.11
N ALA A 141 -11.08 12.81 20.96
CA ALA A 141 -11.98 12.30 21.99
C ALA A 141 -13.36 11.88 21.44
N ASN A 142 -13.72 12.32 20.25
CA ASN A 142 -14.98 12.01 19.57
C ASN A 142 -14.76 11.68 18.09
N PRO A 143 -14.08 10.57 17.77
CA PRO A 143 -13.70 10.24 16.40
C PRO A 143 -14.90 9.87 15.51
N LEU A 144 -16.02 9.46 16.09
CA LEU A 144 -17.28 9.21 15.36
C LEU A 144 -17.99 10.50 14.93
N GLY A 145 -17.66 11.64 15.54
CA GLY A 145 -18.14 12.96 15.11
C GLY A 145 -17.32 13.56 13.96
N CYS A 146 -16.29 12.85 13.50
CA CYS A 146 -15.45 13.26 12.38
C CYS A 146 -15.99 12.73 11.07
N GLU A 147 -15.76 13.49 10.00
CA GLU A 147 -15.84 12.96 8.65
C GLU A 147 -14.93 11.74 8.58
N ARG A 148 -15.35 10.66 7.89
CA ARG A 148 -14.56 9.42 7.87
C ARG A 148 -13.18 9.62 7.25
N GLY A 149 -13.05 10.59 6.35
CA GLY A 149 -11.81 11.06 5.76
C GLY A 149 -10.99 12.04 6.61
N ASP A 150 -11.52 12.60 7.71
CA ASP A 150 -10.79 13.54 8.58
C ASP A 150 -9.88 12.79 9.58
N LEU A 151 -8.72 12.37 9.09
CA LEU A 151 -7.76 11.59 9.86
C LEU A 151 -7.05 12.44 10.92
N SER A 152 -6.83 13.73 10.66
CA SER A 152 -6.23 14.64 11.64
C SER A 152 -7.14 14.91 12.82
N GLY A 153 -8.43 15.10 12.56
CA GLY A 153 -9.41 15.26 13.62
C GLY A 153 -9.51 14.02 14.51
N LYS A 154 -9.46 12.81 13.92
CA LYS A 154 -9.51 11.54 14.65
C LYS A 154 -8.21 11.16 15.36
N LEU A 155 -7.06 11.39 14.72
CA LEU A 155 -5.77 10.77 15.08
C LEU A 155 -4.68 11.79 15.45
N GLY A 156 -4.97 13.09 15.30
CA GLY A 156 -4.03 14.18 15.46
C GLY A 156 -3.25 14.51 14.18
N ASP A 157 -2.62 15.68 14.20
CA ASP A 157 -1.77 16.17 13.12
C ASP A 157 -0.48 15.33 13.03
N MET A 158 0.07 15.18 11.82
CA MET A 158 1.38 14.57 11.60
C MET A 158 2.49 15.53 12.02
N LEU A 159 3.22 15.20 13.08
CA LEU A 159 4.31 16.05 13.59
C LEU A 159 5.62 15.79 12.84
N VAL A 160 6.30 16.88 12.44
CA VAL A 160 7.62 16.84 11.81
C VAL A 160 8.70 16.84 12.90
N LYS A 161 9.58 15.84 12.87
CA LYS A 161 10.75 15.74 13.73
C LYS A 161 11.99 15.63 12.85
N GLN A 162 12.89 16.61 12.97
CA GLN A 162 14.14 16.65 12.18
C GLN A 162 13.88 16.55 10.67
N GLY A 163 12.83 17.23 10.18
CA GLY A 163 12.45 17.22 8.77
C GLY A 163 11.77 15.93 8.30
N ARG A 164 11.34 15.05 9.22
CA ARG A 164 10.70 13.77 8.89
C ARG A 164 9.40 13.55 9.66
N ILE A 165 8.51 12.79 9.06
CA ILE A 165 7.30 12.26 9.71
C ILE A 165 7.44 10.74 9.68
N GLU A 166 7.67 10.16 10.85
CA GLU A 166 7.72 8.71 11.06
C GLU A 166 6.82 8.37 12.24
N HIS A 167 5.63 7.82 11.95
CA HIS A 167 4.65 7.50 12.97
C HIS A 167 3.63 6.46 12.49
N SER A 168 3.00 5.79 13.46
CA SER A 168 1.96 4.80 13.23
C SER A 168 0.70 5.16 13.99
N TRP A 169 -0.46 5.03 13.35
CA TRP A 169 -1.76 5.22 13.95
C TRP A 169 -2.65 4.01 13.73
N ARG A 170 -3.65 3.88 14.60
CA ARG A 170 -4.75 2.94 14.45
C ARG A 170 -6.05 3.73 14.33
N ASP A 171 -6.78 3.53 13.25
CA ASP A 171 -8.11 4.11 13.06
C ASP A 171 -9.16 3.01 12.96
N PRO A 172 -9.96 2.79 14.01
CA PRO A 172 -11.05 1.82 13.99
C PRO A 172 -12.18 2.17 13.02
N HIS A 173 -12.26 3.43 12.59
CA HIS A 173 -13.31 3.98 11.73
C HIS A 173 -12.75 4.41 10.37
N TYR A 174 -11.64 3.82 9.94
CA TYR A 174 -11.10 4.04 8.60
C TYR A 174 -12.07 3.47 7.55
N PRO A 175 -12.23 4.10 6.37
CA PRO A 175 -13.09 3.58 5.32
C PRO A 175 -12.75 2.13 4.94
N ALA A 176 -13.78 1.31 4.75
CA ALA A 176 -13.62 -0.08 4.37
C ALA A 176 -13.09 -0.21 2.93
N THR A 177 -12.45 -1.34 2.61
CA THR A 177 -11.85 -1.58 1.29
C THR A 177 -12.84 -1.46 0.13
N HIS A 178 -14.10 -1.83 0.33
CA HIS A 178 -15.14 -1.77 -0.72
C HIS A 178 -15.65 -0.35 -1.00
N GLU A 179 -15.35 0.60 -0.11
CA GLU A 179 -15.70 2.02 -0.29
C GLU A 179 -14.66 2.76 -1.12
N GLU A 180 -13.41 2.30 -1.10
CA GLU A 180 -12.28 2.94 -1.77
C GLU A 180 -12.51 3.07 -3.28
N ARG A 181 -12.21 4.26 -3.79
CA ARG A 181 -12.29 4.59 -5.22
C ARG A 181 -10.90 4.94 -5.75
N PRO A 182 -10.59 4.64 -7.02
CA PRO A 182 -9.30 5.02 -7.64
C PRO A 182 -8.99 6.52 -7.58
N GLU A 183 -10.02 7.36 -7.51
CA GLU A 183 -9.91 8.81 -7.45
C GLU A 183 -9.62 9.32 -6.04
N TRP A 184 -9.66 8.47 -5.01
CA TRP A 184 -9.33 8.91 -3.66
C TRP A 184 -7.85 9.24 -3.53
N ASN A 185 -7.59 10.31 -2.79
CA ASN A 185 -6.24 10.78 -2.55
C ASN A 185 -6.06 11.16 -1.07
N MET A 186 -4.82 11.08 -0.61
CA MET A 186 -4.41 11.56 0.70
C MET A 186 -3.77 12.94 0.53
N ILE A 187 -4.36 13.97 1.12
CA ILE A 187 -3.81 15.33 1.11
C ILE A 187 -3.08 15.60 2.42
N LEU A 188 -1.95 16.29 2.33
CA LEU A 188 -1.23 16.92 3.42
C LEU A 188 -1.47 18.44 3.37
N HIS A 189 -1.91 19.01 4.48
CA HIS A 189 -2.03 20.44 4.67
C HIS A 189 -1.00 20.92 5.68
N ALA A 190 -0.15 21.88 5.34
CA ALA A 190 0.82 22.43 6.28
C ALA A 190 0.09 23.19 7.40
N VAL A 191 0.49 23.01 8.65
CA VAL A 191 0.00 23.83 9.76
C VAL A 191 0.90 25.05 9.90
N CYS A 192 0.40 26.21 9.46
CA CYS A 192 1.15 27.45 9.43
C CYS A 192 0.87 28.34 10.66
N ALA A 193 1.68 29.37 10.91
CA ALA A 193 1.70 30.13 12.17
C ALA A 193 0.33 30.71 12.58
N ASN A 194 -0.49 31.16 11.62
CA ASN A 194 -1.84 31.69 11.86
C ASN A 194 -2.94 30.61 11.80
N LYS A 195 -2.59 29.34 12.00
CA LYS A 195 -3.49 28.17 11.83
C LYS A 195 -4.05 28.03 10.41
N ALA A 196 -3.47 28.72 9.44
CA ALA A 196 -3.76 28.46 8.03
C ALA A 196 -3.30 27.05 7.68
N THR A 197 -4.12 26.34 6.91
CA THR A 197 -3.86 24.95 6.52
C THR A 197 -4.03 24.75 5.02
N PRO A 198 -3.18 25.38 4.18
CA PRO A 198 -3.26 25.22 2.72
C PRO A 198 -2.96 23.78 2.33
N ARG A 199 -3.53 23.33 1.21
CA ARG A 199 -3.26 22.02 0.63
C ARG A 199 -1.86 22.04 0.01
N VAL A 200 -0.94 21.27 0.56
CA VAL A 200 0.48 21.33 0.18
C VAL A 200 0.85 20.21 -0.77
N ALA A 201 0.65 18.96 -0.37
CA ALA A 201 1.01 17.81 -1.18
C ALA A 201 -0.12 16.78 -1.14
N CYS A 202 -0.30 16.03 -2.20
CA CYS A 202 -1.35 15.04 -2.29
C CYS A 202 -0.90 13.87 -3.16
N ALA A 203 -1.42 12.67 -2.88
CA ALA A 203 -1.11 11.47 -3.63
C ALA A 203 -2.31 10.53 -3.70
N ILE A 204 -2.43 9.74 -4.77
CA ILE A 204 -3.44 8.68 -4.88
C ILE A 204 -2.95 7.35 -4.31
N ALA A 205 -3.90 6.50 -3.92
CA ALA A 205 -3.61 5.15 -3.47
C ALA A 205 -3.03 4.31 -4.62
N MET A 206 -1.91 3.65 -4.35
CA MET A 206 -1.36 2.62 -5.24
C MET A 206 -1.27 1.31 -4.47
N ALA A 207 -1.77 0.23 -5.06
CA ALA A 207 -1.54 -1.11 -4.54
C ALA A 207 -0.03 -1.40 -4.51
N ASP A 208 0.45 -2.13 -3.50
CA ASP A 208 1.84 -2.57 -3.46
C ASP A 208 2.09 -3.68 -4.51
N THR A 209 2.24 -3.29 -5.77
CA THR A 209 2.58 -4.21 -6.86
C THR A 209 4.07 -4.62 -6.85
N LYS A 210 4.84 -4.17 -5.85
CA LYS A 210 6.31 -4.34 -5.77
C LYS A 210 6.79 -5.38 -4.75
N ARG A 211 5.93 -6.25 -4.22
CA ARG A 211 6.41 -7.56 -3.80
C ARG A 211 6.20 -8.53 -4.96
N PRO A 212 7.27 -9.02 -5.61
CA PRO A 212 7.16 -10.25 -6.38
C PRO A 212 6.54 -11.26 -5.41
N ASP A 213 5.40 -11.84 -5.78
CA ASP A 213 4.85 -12.94 -5.02
C ASP A 213 5.81 -14.12 -5.17
N TRP A 214 6.79 -14.20 -4.27
CA TRP A 214 7.79 -15.28 -4.22
C TRP A 214 7.12 -16.66 -4.02
N SER A 215 5.84 -16.67 -3.61
CA SER A 215 5.01 -17.87 -3.49
C SER A 215 4.79 -18.56 -4.85
N ALA A 216 4.67 -17.78 -5.94
CA ALA A 216 4.54 -18.32 -7.30
C ALA A 216 5.88 -18.90 -7.81
N THR A 217 7.01 -18.34 -7.36
CA THR A 217 8.35 -18.76 -7.80
C THR A 217 8.80 -20.04 -7.09
N LEU A 218 8.53 -20.20 -5.79
CA LEU A 218 8.87 -21.42 -5.04
C LEU A 218 8.05 -22.63 -5.49
N ALA A 219 6.77 -22.43 -5.82
CA ALA A 219 5.93 -23.48 -6.40
C ALA A 219 6.53 -24.01 -7.72
N SER A 220 7.06 -23.10 -8.55
CA SER A 220 7.66 -23.46 -9.84
C SER A 220 8.96 -24.25 -9.69
N TRP A 221 9.84 -23.89 -8.75
CA TRP A 221 11.08 -24.65 -8.52
C TRP A 221 10.85 -26.02 -7.89
N ALA A 222 9.86 -26.15 -7.01
CA ALA A 222 9.46 -27.46 -6.47
C ALA A 222 8.95 -28.39 -7.58
N THR A 223 8.11 -27.88 -8.50
CA THR A 223 7.61 -28.67 -9.64
C THR A 223 8.75 -29.05 -10.60
N VAL A 224 9.66 -28.12 -10.91
CA VAL A 224 10.84 -28.39 -11.74
C VAL A 224 11.74 -29.45 -11.09
N GLY A 225 11.97 -29.35 -9.77
CA GLY A 225 12.74 -30.33 -9.01
C GLY A 225 12.11 -31.73 -9.04
N VAL A 226 10.79 -31.84 -8.88
CA VAL A 226 10.04 -33.11 -8.96
C VAL A 226 10.10 -33.70 -10.37
N LEU A 227 9.93 -32.88 -11.42
CA LEU A 227 10.01 -33.34 -12.81
C LEU A 227 11.43 -33.84 -13.17
N LEU A 228 12.47 -33.11 -12.74
CA LEU A 228 13.86 -33.54 -12.94
C LEU A 228 14.16 -34.84 -12.22
N ALA A 229 13.69 -35.00 -10.97
CA ALA A 229 13.85 -36.24 -10.22
C ALA A 229 13.15 -37.42 -10.90
N LEU A 230 11.92 -37.24 -11.40
CA LEU A 230 11.17 -38.26 -12.14
C LEU A 230 11.88 -38.64 -13.45
N LEU A 231 12.37 -37.67 -14.21
CA LEU A 231 13.13 -37.91 -15.44
C LEU A 231 14.44 -38.68 -15.15
N LEU A 232 15.15 -38.35 -14.07
CA LEU A 232 16.34 -39.07 -13.62
C LEU A 232 16.02 -40.53 -13.24
N VAL A 233 14.90 -40.77 -12.56
CA VAL A 233 14.45 -42.13 -12.23
C VAL A 233 14.11 -42.93 -13.48
N LEU A 234 13.33 -42.36 -14.40
CA LEU A 234 12.97 -43.00 -15.68
C LEU A 234 14.20 -43.29 -16.54
N TYR A 235 15.13 -42.33 -16.62
CA TYR A 235 16.38 -42.50 -17.35
C TYR A 235 17.24 -43.61 -16.74
N ARG A 236 17.36 -43.68 -15.40
CA ARG A 236 18.07 -44.75 -14.70
C ARG A 236 17.43 -46.12 -14.94
N GLN A 237 16.10 -46.21 -14.96
CA GLN A 237 15.39 -47.45 -15.25
C GLN A 237 15.62 -47.91 -16.70
N ARG A 238 15.65 -46.98 -17.66
CA ARG A 238 15.82 -47.29 -19.08
C ARG A 238 17.27 -47.55 -19.47
N HIS A 239 18.23 -46.96 -18.78
CA HIS A 239 19.66 -47.01 -19.12
C HIS A 239 20.58 -47.29 -17.91
N PRO A 240 20.46 -48.46 -17.25
CA PRO A 240 21.16 -48.76 -16.00
C PRO A 240 22.69 -48.83 -16.13
N LEU A 241 23.22 -49.08 -17.33
CA LEU A 241 24.66 -49.18 -17.58
C LEU A 241 25.32 -47.82 -17.84
N LEU A 242 24.59 -46.84 -18.37
CA LEU A 242 25.13 -45.54 -18.79
C LEU A 242 25.63 -44.71 -17.59
N LEU A 243 24.87 -44.71 -16.48
CA LEU A 243 25.28 -44.04 -15.24
C LEU A 243 26.45 -44.75 -14.54
N LYS A 244 26.67 -46.04 -14.80
CA LYS A 244 27.77 -46.82 -14.21
C LYS A 244 29.10 -46.57 -14.91
N TYR A 245 29.09 -46.34 -16.22
CA TYR A 245 30.31 -46.22 -17.02
C TYR A 245 30.61 -44.78 -17.52
N TYR A 246 29.61 -43.90 -17.58
CA TYR A 246 29.76 -42.54 -18.10
C TYR A 246 29.07 -41.48 -17.22
N PRO A 247 29.42 -41.38 -15.92
CA PRO A 247 28.78 -40.45 -14.99
C PRO A 247 28.97 -38.98 -15.40
N THR A 248 30.11 -38.65 -16.02
CA THR A 248 30.43 -37.29 -16.48
C THR A 248 29.49 -36.79 -17.58
N ASN A 249 29.09 -37.65 -18.51
CA ASN A 249 28.20 -37.25 -19.61
C ASN A 249 26.78 -36.93 -19.12
N ALA A 250 26.29 -37.66 -18.11
CA ALA A 250 25.00 -37.39 -17.49
C ALA A 250 24.99 -36.07 -16.71
N VAL A 251 26.08 -35.77 -15.99
CA VAL A 251 26.25 -34.50 -15.27
C VAL A 251 26.32 -33.32 -16.23
N VAL A 252 27.06 -33.45 -17.34
CA VAL A 252 27.15 -32.41 -18.37
C VAL A 252 25.79 -32.17 -19.02
N ALA A 253 25.03 -33.22 -19.36
CA ALA A 253 23.70 -33.06 -19.94
C ALA A 253 22.72 -32.36 -18.97
N ALA A 254 22.74 -32.72 -17.69
CA ALA A 254 21.93 -32.06 -16.66
C ALA A 254 22.33 -30.59 -16.46
N ALA A 255 23.64 -30.29 -16.43
CA ALA A 255 24.14 -28.93 -16.30
C ALA A 255 23.72 -28.05 -17.50
N VAL A 256 23.82 -28.58 -18.73
CA VAL A 256 23.39 -27.88 -19.95
C VAL A 256 21.88 -27.64 -19.94
N ALA A 257 21.06 -28.60 -19.50
CA ALA A 257 19.62 -28.43 -19.39
C ALA A 257 19.24 -27.34 -18.36
N ILE A 258 19.91 -27.31 -17.20
CA ILE A 258 19.69 -26.28 -16.17
C ILE A 258 20.10 -24.90 -16.69
N LEU A 259 21.26 -24.79 -17.33
CA LEU A 259 21.73 -23.54 -17.97
C LEU A 259 20.73 -23.04 -19.04
N GLY A 260 20.21 -23.93 -19.87
CA GLY A 260 19.18 -23.59 -20.86
C GLY A 260 17.89 -23.06 -20.22
N LEU A 261 17.45 -23.66 -19.12
CA LEU A 261 16.27 -23.21 -18.37
C LEU A 261 16.48 -21.83 -17.72
N LEU A 262 17.66 -21.59 -17.13
CA LEU A 262 18.01 -20.30 -16.55
C LEU A 262 18.09 -19.19 -17.61
N VAL A 263 18.66 -19.49 -18.78
CA VAL A 263 18.71 -18.55 -19.91
C VAL A 263 17.31 -18.27 -20.45
N TYR A 264 16.47 -19.30 -20.62
CA TYR A 264 15.08 -19.13 -21.05
C TYR A 264 14.29 -18.23 -20.08
N GLN A 265 14.45 -18.45 -18.78
CA GLN A 265 13.79 -17.67 -17.73
C GLN A 265 14.27 -16.21 -17.73
N TYR A 266 15.58 -15.99 -17.89
CA TYR A 266 16.16 -14.65 -17.99
C TYR A 266 15.67 -13.90 -19.24
N VAL A 267 15.63 -14.57 -20.40
CA VAL A 267 15.27 -13.93 -21.66
C VAL A 267 13.78 -13.68 -21.78
N LEU A 268 12.90 -14.61 -21.41
CA LEU A 268 11.47 -14.44 -21.70
C LEU A 268 10.67 -13.77 -20.58
N ILE A 269 11.12 -13.87 -19.33
CA ILE A 269 10.40 -13.27 -18.20
C ILE A 269 10.88 -11.84 -17.96
N ASN A 270 12.18 -11.54 -18.12
CA ASN A 270 12.69 -10.19 -17.83
C ASN A 270 12.58 -9.21 -19.01
N THR A 271 12.32 -9.66 -20.25
CA THR A 271 12.09 -8.74 -21.39
C THR A 271 10.61 -8.52 -21.71
N ALA A 272 9.70 -9.17 -20.98
CA ALA A 272 8.24 -9.03 -21.15
C ALA A 272 7.61 -8.11 -20.08
N LEU A 273 8.44 -7.42 -19.29
CA LEU A 273 8.12 -6.34 -18.35
C LEU A 273 8.80 -5.06 -18.82
#